data_AF-A0AAW7XHV0-F1
#
_entry.id   AF-A0AAW7XHV0-F1
#
_cell.length_a   1.000
_cell.length_b   1.000
_cell.length_c   1.000
_cell.angle_alpha   90.00
_cell.angle_beta   90.00
_cell.angle_gamma   90.00
#
_symmetry.space_group_name_H-M   'P 1'
#
loop_
_entity.id
_entity.type
_entity.pdbx_description
1 polymer ?
#
loop_
_entity_poly.entity_id
_entity_poly.type
_entity_poly.pdbx_seq_one_letter_code
_entity_poly.pdbx_strand_id
1 'polypeptide(L)'
;MDTVLPVNADLETIRTALQELSAGESIACQSETVFSKAKLLLVKEKITGVSIQLIDSDGYVIRQVTGKRRSDVEEGEFSDRQQAVIRALEKVLRHCKQEGVRLVGYSDELVAYPARCKDLSQASVYALDVDTQGVYTGADSDSTWVE
;
A
#
# COMPACT_ATOMS: atom_id res chain seq x y z
N MET A 1 17.33 16.16 -19.25
CA MET A 1 18.66 15.57 -19.56
C MET A 1 18.83 14.46 -18.54
N ASP A 2 19.05 13.20 -18.94
CA ASP A 2 19.07 12.10 -17.97
C ASP A 2 20.34 12.16 -17.12
N THR A 3 20.24 12.76 -15.94
CA THR A 3 21.35 12.83 -15.00
C THR A 3 21.64 11.42 -14.48
N VAL A 4 22.89 11.00 -14.54
CA VAL A 4 23.31 9.66 -14.07
C VAL A 4 24.20 9.82 -12.85
N LEU A 5 23.81 9.18 -11.74
CA LEU A 5 24.59 9.18 -10.51
C LEU A 5 25.75 8.18 -10.59
N PRO A 6 26.96 8.57 -10.13
CA PRO A 6 28.08 7.66 -10.06
C PRO A 6 27.81 6.52 -9.08
N VAL A 7 28.38 5.33 -9.37
CA VAL A 7 28.18 4.07 -8.63
C VAL A 7 28.44 4.18 -7.11
N ASN A 8 29.32 5.09 -6.71
CA ASN A 8 29.72 5.32 -5.32
C ASN A 8 29.32 6.71 -4.80
N ALA A 9 28.29 7.33 -5.37
CA ALA A 9 27.82 8.64 -4.92
C ALA A 9 27.56 8.65 -3.40
N ASP A 10 28.06 9.69 -2.73
CA ASP A 10 27.80 9.95 -1.33
C ASP A 10 26.46 10.66 -1.15
N LEU A 11 26.01 10.79 0.11
CA LEU A 11 24.69 11.34 0.40
C LEU A 11 24.55 12.81 -0.01
N GLU A 12 25.62 13.60 0.06
CA GLU A 12 25.59 15.00 -0.33
C GLU A 12 25.48 15.15 -1.85
N THR A 13 26.26 14.39 -2.61
CA THR A 13 26.16 14.37 -4.08
C THR A 13 24.76 13.95 -4.53
N ILE A 14 24.20 12.90 -3.93
CA ILE A 14 22.85 12.42 -4.26
C ILE A 14 21.81 13.49 -3.92
N ARG A 15 21.93 14.15 -2.76
CA ARG A 15 21.01 15.21 -2.34
C ARG A 15 21.04 16.39 -3.31
N THR A 16 22.22 16.91 -3.63
CA THR A 16 22.37 18.04 -4.55
C THR A 16 21.77 17.69 -5.91
N ALA A 17 22.08 16.51 -6.43
CA ALA A 17 21.54 16.07 -7.70
C ALA A 17 20.01 15.95 -7.68
N LEU A 18 19.40 15.51 -6.57
CA LEU A 18 17.93 15.46 -6.43
C LEU A 18 17.28 16.84 -6.33
N GLN A 19 17.99 17.83 -5.79
CA GLN A 19 17.48 19.20 -5.64
C GLN A 19 17.60 20.03 -6.93
N GLU A 20 18.55 19.68 -7.80
CA GLU A 20 18.72 20.32 -9.11
C GLU A 20 17.71 19.83 -10.15
N LEU A 21 17.01 18.71 -9.89
CA LEU A 21 15.97 18.19 -10.78
C LEU A 21 14.72 19.06 -10.76
N SER A 22 14.20 19.33 -11.96
CA SER A 22 12.88 19.91 -12.14
C SER A 22 11.79 18.86 -11.99
N ALA A 23 10.56 19.31 -11.72
CA ALA A 23 9.40 18.43 -11.69
C ALA A 23 9.20 17.70 -13.04
N GLY A 24 9.00 16.39 -12.99
CA GLY A 24 8.91 15.49 -14.13
C GLY A 24 10.24 14.83 -14.51
N GLU A 25 11.38 15.31 -13.98
CA GLU A 25 12.69 14.77 -14.34
C GLU A 25 13.04 13.51 -13.53
N SER A 26 13.87 12.67 -14.14
CA SER A 26 14.38 11.44 -13.56
C SER A 26 15.90 11.45 -13.46
N ILE A 27 16.41 10.83 -12.40
CA ILE A 27 17.83 10.56 -12.21
C ILE A 27 18.10 9.06 -12.18
N ALA A 28 19.08 8.62 -12.94
CA ALA A 28 19.44 7.21 -13.06
C ALA A 28 20.54 6.83 -12.06
N CYS A 29 20.36 5.70 -11.40
CA CYS A 29 21.28 5.09 -10.46
C CYS A 29 21.82 3.80 -11.09
N GLN A 30 23.14 3.63 -11.11
CA GLN A 30 23.79 2.42 -11.63
C GLN A 30 24.05 1.35 -10.55
N SER A 31 23.66 1.64 -9.31
CA SER A 31 23.89 0.76 -8.17
C SER A 31 22.71 0.78 -7.23
N GLU A 32 22.37 -0.40 -6.69
CA GLU A 32 21.29 -0.56 -5.71
C GLU A 32 21.61 0.19 -4.41
N THR A 33 22.89 0.37 -4.06
CA THR A 33 23.29 1.14 -2.87
C THR A 33 22.98 2.64 -3.05
N VAL A 34 23.27 3.20 -4.21
CA VAL A 34 22.97 4.61 -4.56
C VAL A 34 21.48 4.81 -4.68
N PHE A 35 20.76 3.88 -5.33
CA PHE A 35 19.31 3.92 -5.45
C PHE A 35 18.63 3.90 -4.07
N SER A 36 19.10 3.06 -3.15
CA SER A 36 18.55 2.96 -1.79
C SER A 36 18.78 4.24 -0.99
N LYS A 37 19.97 4.85 -1.11
CA LYS A 37 20.28 6.16 -0.49
C LYS A 37 19.40 7.27 -1.05
N ALA A 38 19.25 7.34 -2.38
CA ALA A 38 18.40 8.32 -3.05
C ALA A 38 16.94 8.18 -2.64
N LYS A 39 16.43 6.94 -2.54
CA LYS A 39 15.07 6.66 -2.05
C LYS A 39 14.86 7.17 -0.63
N LEU A 40 15.84 6.95 0.25
CA LEU A 40 15.78 7.42 1.64
C LEU A 40 15.72 8.95 1.69
N LEU A 41 16.51 9.63 0.86
CA LEU A 41 16.50 11.10 0.74
C LEU A 41 15.18 11.63 0.20
N LEU A 42 14.61 11.03 -0.86
CA LEU A 42 13.28 11.40 -1.39
C LEU A 42 12.22 11.43 -0.28
N VAL A 43 12.20 10.39 0.55
CA VAL A 43 11.22 10.27 1.65
C VAL A 43 11.54 11.23 2.79
N LYS A 44 12.80 11.28 3.25
CA LYS A 44 13.21 12.07 4.41
C LYS A 44 13.05 13.57 4.18
N GLU A 45 13.35 14.03 2.98
CA GLU A 45 13.33 15.45 2.61
C GLU A 45 12.03 15.84 1.89
N LYS A 46 11.10 14.88 1.72
CA LYS A 46 9.80 15.08 1.06
C LYS A 46 9.95 15.71 -0.33
N ILE A 47 10.97 15.29 -1.07
CA ILE A 47 11.21 15.75 -2.44
C ILE A 47 10.14 15.10 -3.32
N THR A 48 9.39 15.93 -4.05
CA THR A 48 8.23 15.50 -4.83
C THR A 48 8.30 16.00 -6.27
N GLY A 49 7.61 15.31 -7.17
CA GLY A 49 7.62 15.58 -8.60
C GLY A 49 8.84 15.03 -9.33
N VAL A 50 9.76 14.32 -8.68
CA VAL A 50 10.98 13.78 -9.30
C VAL A 50 11.03 12.27 -9.19
N SER A 51 11.72 11.62 -10.12
CA SER A 51 11.85 10.16 -10.16
C SER A 51 13.31 9.71 -10.00
N ILE A 52 13.52 8.61 -9.27
CA ILE A 52 14.78 7.89 -9.24
C ILE A 52 14.60 6.57 -10.00
N GLN A 53 15.56 6.24 -10.85
CA GLN A 53 15.58 5.01 -11.64
C GLN A 53 16.82 4.20 -11.27
N LEU A 54 16.69 2.88 -11.17
CA LEU A 54 17.81 1.94 -11.14
C LEU A 54 17.94 1.38 -12.56
N ILE A 55 19.10 1.57 -13.17
CA ILE A 55 19.41 1.05 -14.50
C ILE A 55 20.36 -0.15 -14.43
N ASP A 56 20.23 -1.08 -15.37
CA ASP A 56 21.20 -2.17 -15.56
C ASP A 56 22.43 -1.71 -16.35
N SER A 57 23.35 -2.66 -16.60
CA SER A 57 24.54 -2.44 -17.40
C SER A 57 24.25 -2.09 -18.86
N ASP A 58 23.07 -2.46 -19.35
CA ASP A 58 22.61 -2.23 -20.72
C ASP A 58 21.82 -0.90 -20.83
N GLY A 59 21.66 -0.18 -19.71
CA GLY A 59 20.98 1.10 -19.62
C GLY A 59 19.46 1.01 -19.50
N TYR A 60 18.89 -0.18 -19.31
CA TYR A 60 17.45 -0.34 -19.11
C TYR A 60 17.04 -0.07 -17.67
N VAL A 61 15.90 0.59 -17.50
CA VAL A 61 15.32 0.85 -16.18
C VAL A 61 14.74 -0.45 -15.61
N ILE A 62 15.38 -0.96 -14.55
CA ILE A 62 14.94 -2.14 -13.81
C ILE A 62 13.93 -1.76 -12.72
N ARG A 63 14.07 -0.56 -12.13
CA ARG A 63 13.22 -0.10 -11.02
C ARG A 63 13.09 1.41 -11.05
N GLN A 64 11.89 1.93 -10.80
CA GLN A 64 11.64 3.38 -10.70
C GLN A 64 10.82 3.69 -9.44
N VAL A 65 11.16 4.78 -8.76
CA VAL A 65 10.37 5.35 -7.66
C VAL A 65 10.21 6.84 -7.91
N THR A 66 8.98 7.34 -7.83
CA THR A 66 8.67 8.77 -7.97
C THR A 66 8.23 9.31 -6.63
N GLY A 67 8.81 10.44 -6.20
CA GLY A 67 8.32 11.18 -5.05
C GLY A 67 6.99 11.84 -5.41
N LYS A 68 5.85 11.28 -4.98
CA LYS A 68 4.53 11.89 -5.18
C LYS A 68 4.15 12.75 -3.98
N ARG A 69 3.44 13.87 -4.19
CA ARG A 69 2.81 14.58 -3.06
C ARG A 69 1.64 13.75 -2.56
N ARG A 70 1.28 13.92 -1.29
CA ARG A 70 0.10 13.28 -0.69
C ARG A 70 -1.22 13.68 -1.38
N SER A 71 -1.22 14.83 -2.07
CA SER A 71 -2.31 15.30 -2.93
C SER A 71 -2.40 14.58 -4.28
N ASP A 72 -1.34 13.87 -4.68
CA ASP A 72 -1.19 13.24 -6.00
C ASP A 72 -1.33 11.70 -5.92
N VAL A 73 -1.76 11.19 -4.77
CA VAL A 73 -2.19 9.79 -4.61
C VAL A 73 -3.51 9.68 -5.35
N GLU A 74 -3.52 8.94 -6.47
CA GLU A 74 -4.72 8.70 -7.27
C GLU A 74 -5.84 8.11 -6.41
N GLU A 75 -7.09 8.40 -6.77
CA GLU A 75 -8.27 7.72 -6.23
C GLU A 75 -8.10 6.20 -6.42
N GLY A 76 -7.79 5.48 -5.34
CA GLY A 76 -7.67 4.02 -5.37
C GLY A 76 -6.58 3.41 -4.48
N GLU A 77 -5.57 4.16 -4.07
CA GLU A 77 -4.53 3.63 -3.16
C GLU A 77 -4.84 3.92 -1.68
N PHE A 78 -4.71 2.89 -0.83
CA PHE A 78 -4.81 3.08 0.62
C PHE A 78 -3.63 3.91 1.16
N SER A 79 -3.92 4.98 1.90
CA SER A 79 -2.93 5.72 2.66
C SER A 79 -2.24 4.85 3.72
N ASP A 80 -1.04 5.25 4.17
CA ASP A 80 -0.31 4.58 5.26
C ASP A 80 -1.18 4.35 6.51
N ARG A 81 -2.06 5.31 6.84
CA ARG A 81 -2.99 5.19 7.96
C ARG A 81 -4.05 4.11 7.71
N GLN A 82 -4.63 4.06 6.51
CA GLN A 82 -5.59 3.03 6.13
C GLN A 82 -4.94 1.64 6.10
N GLN A 83 -3.71 1.53 5.57
CA GLN A 83 -2.94 0.29 5.59
C GLN A 83 -2.65 -0.19 7.02
N ALA A 84 -2.34 0.73 7.95
CA ALA A 84 -2.13 0.38 9.36
C ALA A 84 -3.41 -0.18 10.01
N VAL A 85 -4.58 0.35 9.65
CA VAL A 85 -5.88 -0.18 10.11
C VAL A 85 -6.12 -1.58 9.53
N ILE A 86 -5.86 -1.80 8.24
CA ILE A 86 -5.97 -3.13 7.62
C ILE A 86 -5.09 -4.16 8.35
N ARG A 87 -3.84 -3.81 8.65
CA ARG A 87 -2.93 -4.68 9.42
C ARG A 87 -3.43 -4.96 10.85
N ALA A 88 -4.13 -4.03 11.47
CA ALA A 88 -4.75 -4.25 12.77
C ALA A 88 -5.94 -5.22 12.65
N LEU A 89 -6.78 -5.04 11.62
CA LEU A 89 -7.89 -5.94 11.30
C LEU A 89 -7.38 -7.37 11.05
N GLU A 90 -6.31 -7.55 10.27
CA GLU A 90 -5.68 -8.86 10.04
C GLU A 90 -5.25 -9.57 11.34
N LYS A 91 -4.78 -8.82 12.34
CA LYS A 91 -4.43 -9.40 13.65
C LYS A 91 -5.68 -9.87 14.39
N VAL A 92 -6.76 -9.09 14.34
CA VAL A 92 -8.05 -9.49 14.92
C VAL A 92 -8.58 -10.75 14.24
N LEU A 93 -8.57 -10.80 12.90
CA LEU A 93 -9.00 -11.98 12.14
C LEU A 93 -8.18 -13.24 12.49
N ARG A 94 -6.88 -13.07 12.75
CA ARG A 94 -6.03 -14.16 13.24
C ARG A 94 -6.48 -14.67 14.61
N HIS A 95 -6.81 -13.77 15.53
CA HIS A 95 -7.34 -14.14 16.84
C HIS A 95 -8.70 -14.84 16.73
N CYS A 96 -9.61 -14.36 15.86
CA CYS A 96 -10.86 -15.05 15.56
C CYS A 96 -10.60 -16.50 15.13
N LYS A 97 -9.65 -16.72 14.21
CA LYS A 97 -9.29 -18.08 13.77
C LYS A 97 -8.73 -18.95 14.90
N GLN A 98 -7.91 -18.38 15.78
CA GLN A 98 -7.32 -19.10 16.93
C GLN A 98 -8.39 -19.53 17.94
N GLU A 99 -9.38 -18.67 18.20
CA GLU A 99 -10.49 -18.93 19.11
C GLU A 99 -11.62 -19.75 18.47
N GLY A 100 -11.44 -20.20 17.24
CA GLY A 100 -12.46 -20.98 16.53
C GLY A 100 -13.72 -20.15 16.21
N VAL A 101 -13.56 -18.87 15.90
CA VAL A 101 -14.58 -17.99 15.34
C VAL A 101 -14.40 -17.95 13.82
N ARG A 102 -15.47 -18.18 13.08
CA ARG A 102 -15.50 -18.03 11.63
C ARG A 102 -16.44 -16.88 11.26
N LEU A 103 -16.01 -16.05 10.32
CA LEU A 103 -16.81 -14.96 9.77
C LEU A 103 -17.35 -15.38 8.39
N VAL A 104 -18.61 -15.08 8.11
CA VAL A 104 -19.24 -15.22 6.79
C VAL A 104 -19.90 -13.92 6.44
N GLY A 105 -19.51 -13.39 5.28
CA GLY A 105 -20.18 -12.26 4.66
C GLY A 105 -21.34 -12.72 3.80
N TYR A 106 -22.50 -12.14 4.02
CA TYR A 106 -23.64 -12.14 3.10
C TYR A 106 -23.70 -10.80 2.36
N SER A 107 -24.65 -10.65 1.44
CA SER A 107 -24.78 -9.44 0.61
C SER A 107 -24.96 -8.17 1.45
N ASP A 108 -25.71 -8.25 2.54
CA ASP A 108 -26.13 -7.13 3.39
C ASP A 108 -25.56 -7.18 4.81
N GLU A 109 -25.05 -8.32 5.27
CA GLU A 109 -24.59 -8.52 6.64
C GLU A 109 -23.27 -9.30 6.74
N LEU A 110 -22.57 -9.14 7.86
CA LEU A 110 -21.40 -9.94 8.22
C LEU A 110 -21.72 -10.66 9.53
N VAL A 111 -21.66 -11.99 9.53
CA VAL A 111 -21.99 -12.77 10.73
C VAL A 111 -20.80 -13.61 11.20
N ALA A 112 -20.76 -13.87 12.50
CA ALA A 112 -19.80 -14.74 13.17
C ALA A 112 -20.47 -16.02 13.67
N TYR A 113 -19.75 -17.15 13.60
CA TYR A 113 -20.21 -18.43 14.14
C TYR A 113 -19.05 -19.28 14.68
N PRO A 114 -19.35 -20.26 15.57
CA PRO A 114 -18.35 -21.22 16.00
C PRO A 114 -17.83 -22.06 14.82
N ALA A 115 -16.53 -22.07 14.59
CA ALA A 115 -15.87 -22.77 13.47
C ALA A 115 -16.09 -24.30 13.47
N ARG A 116 -16.54 -24.87 14.60
CA ARG A 116 -16.95 -26.27 14.74
C ARG A 116 -18.28 -26.59 14.04
N CYS A 117 -19.11 -25.58 13.74
CA CYS A 117 -20.31 -25.75 12.93
C CYS A 117 -19.90 -26.02 11.47
N LYS A 118 -20.09 -27.26 11.03
CA LYS A 118 -19.77 -27.70 9.67
C LYS A 118 -20.92 -27.49 8.68
N ASP A 119 -22.14 -27.42 9.20
CA ASP A 119 -23.35 -27.25 8.40
C ASP A 119 -23.84 -25.80 8.50
N LEU A 120 -23.69 -25.06 7.40
CA LEU A 120 -24.16 -23.69 7.30
C LEU A 120 -25.67 -23.58 7.12
N SER A 121 -26.36 -24.68 6.75
CA SER A 121 -27.81 -24.69 6.59
C SER A 121 -28.56 -24.57 7.94
N GLN A 122 -27.89 -24.85 9.05
CA GLN A 122 -28.38 -24.61 10.42
C GLN A 122 -27.68 -23.43 11.13
N ALA A 123 -26.89 -22.64 10.40
CA ALA A 123 -26.07 -21.59 10.98
C ALA A 123 -26.86 -20.43 11.58
N SER A 124 -28.12 -20.23 11.19
CA SER A 124 -28.95 -19.11 11.69
C SER A 124 -29.15 -19.11 13.20
N VAL A 125 -29.12 -20.27 13.86
CA VAL A 125 -29.30 -20.38 15.32
C VAL A 125 -28.06 -19.91 16.10
N TYR A 126 -26.89 -20.01 15.50
CA TYR A 126 -25.60 -19.70 16.13
C TYR A 126 -24.89 -18.51 15.50
N ALA A 127 -25.53 -17.87 14.52
CA ALA A 127 -25.03 -16.67 13.88
C ALA A 127 -25.14 -15.50 14.86
N LEU A 128 -24.03 -14.80 15.06
CA LEU A 128 -23.99 -13.52 15.74
C LEU A 128 -23.69 -12.46 14.70
N ASP A 129 -24.57 -11.47 14.61
CA ASP A 129 -24.34 -10.30 13.77
C ASP A 129 -23.08 -9.56 14.23
N VAL A 130 -22.22 -9.19 13.27
CA VAL A 130 -21.03 -8.40 13.51
C VAL A 130 -21.38 -6.97 13.15
N ASP A 131 -21.38 -6.09 14.16
CA ASP A 131 -21.54 -4.67 13.92
C ASP A 131 -20.36 -4.14 13.09
N THR A 132 -20.62 -3.90 11.81
CA THR A 132 -19.63 -3.46 10.85
C THR A 132 -19.51 -1.95 10.76
N GLN A 133 -20.33 -1.19 11.52
CA GLN A 133 -20.31 0.28 11.50
C GLN A 133 -20.40 0.86 10.07
N GLY A 134 -21.06 0.15 9.15
CA GLY A 134 -21.20 0.53 7.74
C GLY A 134 -19.94 0.37 6.89
N VAL A 135 -18.85 -0.23 7.40
CA VAL A 135 -17.60 -0.42 6.63
C VAL A 135 -17.59 -1.70 5.79
N TYR A 136 -18.55 -2.60 6.03
CA TYR A 136 -18.70 -3.83 5.26
C TYR A 136 -19.79 -3.67 4.20
N THR A 137 -19.52 -4.20 3.02
CA THR A 137 -20.46 -4.21 1.89
C THR A 137 -20.23 -5.51 1.14
N GLY A 138 -21.27 -6.32 0.95
CA GLY A 138 -21.16 -7.57 0.20
C GLY A 138 -20.89 -7.27 -1.26
N ALA A 139 -20.05 -8.09 -1.92
CA ALA A 139 -19.65 -7.84 -3.31
C ALA A 139 -20.85 -7.81 -4.29
N ASP A 140 -21.92 -8.53 -3.97
CA ASP A 140 -23.16 -8.60 -4.77
C ASP A 140 -24.25 -7.62 -4.29
N SER A 141 -23.93 -6.74 -3.32
CA SER A 141 -24.85 -5.65 -2.98
C SER A 141 -24.73 -4.55 -4.03
N ASP A 142 -25.76 -4.45 -4.87
CA ASP A 142 -25.90 -3.35 -5.84
C ASP A 142 -25.69 -2.01 -5.13
N SER A 143 -24.56 -1.36 -5.40
CA SER A 143 -24.21 -0.08 -4.79
C SER A 143 -24.14 0.99 -5.87
N THR A 144 -25.31 1.57 -6.20
CA THR A 144 -25.35 2.99 -6.54
C THR A 144 -24.94 3.77 -5.30
N TRP A 145 -23.68 4.19 -5.26
CA TRP A 145 -23.20 5.17 -4.28
C TRP A 145 -23.92 6.50 -4.52
N VAL A 146 -24.71 6.94 -3.54
CA VAL A 146 -25.18 8.33 -3.47
C VAL A 146 -24.28 9.05 -2.49
N GLU A 147 -23.61 10.10 -2.98
CA GLU A 147 -22.70 10.98 -2.24
C GLU A 147 -23.31 11.62 -0.99
#